data_AF-A0A8T4R2U2-F1
#
_entry.id   AF-A0A8T4R2U2-F1
#
_cell.length_a   1.000
_cell.length_b   1.000
_cell.length_c   1.000
_cell.angle_alpha   90.00
_cell.angle_beta   90.00
_cell.angle_gamma   90.00
#
_symmetry.space_group_name_H-M   'P 1'
#
loop_
_entity.id
_entity.type
_entity.pdbx_description
1 polymer ?
#
loop_
_entity_poly.entity_id
_entity_poly.type
_entity_poly.pdbx_seq_one_letter_code
_entity_poly.pdbx_strand_id
1 'polypeptide(L)'
;SEAAQEGYEEFRKTGSLAVLESALNRRLLERTILLTHQNPLSIEVLLGYMFAKHIEVKNIRLIVKAKSLRIPQEFIEREVIA
;
A
#
# COMPACT_ATOMS: atom_id res chain seq x y z
N SER A 1 0.73 -14.72 -3.00
CA SER A 1 2.15 -14.42 -2.69
C SER A 1 2.32 -14.50 -1.19
N GLU A 2 3.52 -14.83 -0.73
CA GLU A 2 3.85 -14.98 0.70
C GLU A 2 3.38 -13.79 1.55
N ALA A 3 3.68 -12.55 1.13
CA ALA A 3 3.22 -11.33 1.82
C ALA A 3 1.69 -11.17 1.95
N ALA A 4 0.91 -11.65 0.97
CA ALA A 4 -0.57 -11.59 1.06
C ALA A 4 -1.10 -12.69 2.00
N GLN A 5 -0.41 -13.83 2.05
CA GLN A 5 -0.70 -14.91 2.98
C GLN A 5 -0.38 -14.48 4.42
N GLU A 6 0.77 -13.85 4.64
CA GLU A 6 1.17 -13.29 5.93
C GLU A 6 0.20 -12.21 6.41
N GLY A 7 -0.18 -11.27 5.52
CA GLY A 7 -1.17 -10.25 5.85
C GLY A 7 -2.54 -10.84 6.21
N TYR A 8 -2.92 -11.97 5.58
CA TYR A 8 -4.15 -12.68 5.90
C TYR A 8 -4.08 -13.40 7.26
N GLU A 9 -2.97 -14.07 7.55
CA GLU A 9 -2.76 -14.71 8.85
C GLU A 9 -2.72 -13.69 10.00
N GLU A 10 -2.12 -12.52 9.79
CA GLU A 10 -2.09 -11.45 10.78
C GLU A 10 -3.47 -10.80 10.97
N PHE A 11 -4.25 -10.66 9.89
CA PHE A 11 -5.65 -10.28 9.98
C PHE A 11 -6.46 -11.28 10.82
N ARG A 12 -6.26 -12.59 10.62
CA ARG A 12 -6.96 -13.62 11.41
C ARG A 12 -6.65 -13.54 12.89
N LYS A 13 -5.44 -13.13 13.26
CA LYS A 13 -5.02 -12.99 14.67
C LYS A 13 -5.50 -11.70 15.32
N THR A 14 -5.43 -10.58 14.59
CA THR A 14 -5.67 -9.24 15.15
C THR A 14 -7.07 -8.69 14.87
N GLY A 15 -7.78 -9.26 13.89
CA GLY A 15 -9.02 -8.71 13.34
C GLY A 15 -8.82 -7.42 12.52
N SER A 16 -7.58 -6.95 12.35
CA SER A 16 -7.28 -5.67 11.71
C SER A 16 -7.24 -5.80 10.19
N LEU A 17 -8.31 -5.35 9.54
CA LEU A 17 -8.38 -5.34 8.07
C LEU A 17 -7.30 -4.45 7.44
N ALA A 18 -6.86 -3.41 8.16
CA ALA A 18 -5.84 -2.48 7.70
C ALA A 18 -4.50 -3.17 7.40
N VAL A 19 -4.14 -4.21 8.18
CA VAL A 19 -2.89 -4.97 7.98
C VAL A 19 -2.93 -5.74 6.66
N LEU A 20 -4.04 -6.43 6.39
CA LEU A 20 -4.25 -7.13 5.13
C LEU A 20 -4.29 -6.16 3.95
N GLU A 21 -4.99 -5.04 4.09
CA GLU A 21 -5.09 -4.03 3.05
C GLU A 21 -3.71 -3.44 2.70
N SER A 22 -2.88 -3.17 3.71
CA SER A 22 -1.51 -2.67 3.50
C SER A 22 -0.64 -3.68 2.76
N ALA A 23 -0.70 -4.97 3.16
CA ALA A 23 0.03 -6.05 2.49
C ALA A 23 -0.37 -6.21 1.02
N LEU A 24 -1.68 -6.14 0.71
CA LEU A 24 -2.19 -6.23 -0.66
C LEU A 24 -1.77 -5.02 -1.52
N ASN A 25 -1.84 -3.81 -0.97
CA ASN A 25 -1.45 -2.60 -1.68
C ASN A 25 0.05 -2.60 -2.03
N ARG A 26 0.91 -3.03 -1.08
CA ARG A 26 2.35 -3.15 -1.33
C ARG A 26 2.63 -4.13 -2.47
N ARG A 27 1.95 -5.28 -2.46
CA ARG A 27 2.11 -6.29 -3.51
C ARG A 27 1.63 -5.80 -4.88
N LEU A 28 0.50 -5.11 -4.92
CA LEU A 28 -0.02 -4.53 -6.15
C LEU A 28 0.99 -3.54 -6.73
N LEU A 29 1.52 -2.63 -5.91
CA LEU A 29 2.52 -1.66 -6.33
C LEU A 29 3.76 -2.33 -6.94
N GLU A 30 4.35 -3.31 -6.24
CA GLU A 30 5.50 -4.09 -6.73
C GLU A 30 5.21 -4.77 -8.07
N ARG A 31 4.04 -5.41 -8.18
CA ARG A 31 3.65 -6.13 -9.40
C ARG A 31 3.46 -5.17 -10.56
N THR A 32 2.90 -4.01 -10.29
CA THR A 32 2.63 -3.03 -11.31
C THR A 32 3.90 -2.35 -11.82
N ILE A 33 4.88 -2.09 -10.95
CA ILE A 33 6.21 -1.62 -11.39
C ILE A 33 6.81 -2.62 -12.38
N LEU A 34 6.80 -3.91 -12.06
CA LEU A 34 7.32 -4.97 -12.95
C LEU A 34 6.63 -4.99 -14.32
N LEU A 35 5.29 -4.92 -14.35
CA LEU A 35 4.52 -4.98 -15.62
C LEU A 35 4.74 -3.73 -16.48
N THR A 36 4.81 -2.55 -15.85
CA THR A 36 5.06 -1.28 -16.52
C THR A 36 6.41 -1.28 -17.26
N HIS A 37 7.44 -1.93 -16.70
CA HIS A 37 8.75 -2.05 -17.33
C HIS A 37 8.79 -3.06 -18.49
N GLN A 38 7.93 -4.09 -18.48
CA GLN A 38 7.91 -5.11 -19.52
C GLN A 38 7.13 -4.67 -20.76
N ASN A 39 6.01 -3.96 -20.56
CA ASN A 39 5.13 -3.51 -21.65
C ASN A 39 4.83 -2.01 -21.56
N PRO A 40 5.82 -1.14 -21.83
CA PRO A 40 5.70 0.31 -21.61
C PRO A 40 4.67 1.03 -22.49
N LEU A 41 4.17 0.38 -23.56
CA LEU A 41 3.12 0.93 -24.44
C LEU A 41 1.73 0.33 -24.17
N SER A 42 1.59 -0.50 -23.14
CA SER A 42 0.32 -1.15 -22.78
C SER A 42 -0.50 -0.32 -21.79
N ILE A 43 -1.76 -0.72 -21.60
CA ILE A 43 -2.65 -0.16 -20.58
C ILE A 43 -2.12 -0.37 -19.14
N GLU A 44 -1.19 -1.30 -18.94
CA GLU A 44 -0.60 -1.61 -17.63
C GLU A 44 0.13 -0.40 -17.04
N VAL A 45 0.73 0.46 -17.87
CA VAL A 45 1.38 1.70 -17.45
C VAL A 45 0.39 2.70 -16.86
N LEU A 46 -0.76 2.88 -17.54
CA LEU A 46 -1.82 3.78 -17.08
C LEU A 46 -2.43 3.27 -15.77
N LEU A 47 -2.72 1.97 -15.69
CA LEU A 47 -3.22 1.35 -14.47
C LEU A 47 -2.20 1.50 -13.32
N GLY A 48 -0.92 1.35 -13.60
CA GLY A 48 0.13 1.56 -12.62
C GLY A 48 0.27 2.95 -12.08
N TYR A 49 0.19 3.93 -12.97
CA TYR A 49 0.07 5.31 -12.55
C TYR A 49 -1.15 5.52 -11.65
N MET A 50 -2.33 5.03 -12.05
CA MET A 50 -3.55 5.18 -11.25
C MET A 50 -3.44 4.55 -9.85
N PHE A 51 -2.86 3.35 -9.74
CA PHE A 51 -2.64 2.69 -8.45
C PHE A 51 -1.64 3.45 -7.59
N ALA A 52 -0.51 3.90 -8.15
CA ALA A 52 0.47 4.70 -7.44
C ALA A 52 -0.14 6.01 -6.92
N LYS A 53 -0.93 6.71 -7.74
CA LYS A 53 -1.65 7.92 -7.33
C LYS A 53 -2.68 7.66 -6.24
N HIS A 54 -3.37 6.51 -6.28
CA HIS A 54 -4.30 6.13 -5.21
C HIS A 54 -3.57 5.92 -3.88
N ILE A 55 -2.44 5.21 -3.88
CA ILE A 55 -1.61 4.98 -2.70
C ILE A 55 -1.06 6.30 -2.15
N GLU A 56 -0.58 7.20 -3.01
CA GLU A 56 -0.07 8.52 -2.61
C GLU A 56 -1.13 9.34 -1.86
N VAL A 57 -2.36 9.43 -2.40
CA VAL A 57 -3.47 10.14 -1.74
C VAL A 57 -3.81 9.51 -0.39
N LYS A 58 -3.76 8.17 -0.29
CA LYS A 58 -3.97 7.47 0.99
C LYS A 58 -2.86 7.81 2.00
N ASN A 59 -1.59 7.79 1.59
CA ASN A 59 -0.46 8.13 2.44
C ASN A 59 -0.56 9.58 2.95
N ILE A 60 -0.87 10.54 2.08
CA ILE A 60 -1.04 11.95 2.49
C ILE A 60 -2.15 12.06 3.53
N ARG A 61 -3.30 11.41 3.30
CA ARG A 61 -4.43 11.42 4.25
C ARG A 61 -4.06 10.79 5.60
N LEU A 62 -3.32 9.69 5.57
CA LEU A 62 -2.80 9.02 6.76
C LEU A 62 -1.90 9.97 7.56
N ILE A 63 -0.92 10.60 6.91
CA ILE A 63 0.01 11.55 7.53
C ILE A 63 -0.76 12.72 8.15
N VAL A 64 -1.68 13.34 7.40
CA VAL A 64 -2.48 14.48 7.90
C VAL A 64 -3.29 14.09 9.14
N LYS A 65 -4.01 12.97 9.10
CA LYS A 65 -4.77 12.48 10.25
C LYS A 65 -3.87 12.18 11.44
N ALA A 66 -2.77 11.45 11.22
CA ALA A 66 -1.86 11.06 12.28
C ALA A 66 -1.20 12.27 12.96
N LYS A 67 -0.80 13.28 12.19
CA LYS A 67 -0.30 14.55 12.73
C LYS A 67 -1.37 15.30 13.53
N SER A 68 -2.62 15.34 13.04
CA SER A 68 -3.73 15.98 13.78
C SER A 68 -4.02 15.32 15.13
N LEU A 69 -3.76 14.01 15.23
CA LEU A 69 -3.95 13.21 16.44
C LEU A 69 -2.68 13.10 17.29
N ARG A 70 -1.58 13.77 16.91
CA ARG A 70 -0.27 13.70 17.57
C ARG A 70 0.26 12.27 17.73
N ILE A 71 0.00 11.41 16.74
CA ILE A 71 0.54 10.05 16.68
C ILE A 71 2.07 10.12 16.53
N PRO A 72 2.86 9.26 17.22
CA PRO A 72 4.31 9.21 17.09
C PRO A 72 4.77 8.96 15.65
N GLN A 73 5.87 9.60 15.26
CA GLN A 73 6.40 9.57 13.89
C GLN A 73 6.73 8.14 13.44
N GLU A 74 7.27 7.33 14.36
CA GLU A 74 7.68 5.94 14.12
C GLU A 74 6.50 5.07 13.70
N PHE A 75 5.31 5.35 14.26
CA PHE A 75 4.09 4.65 13.87
C PHE A 75 3.65 5.07 12.46
N ILE A 76 3.75 6.36 12.12
CA ILE A 76 3.37 6.88 10.81
C ILE A 76 4.23 6.25 9.71
N GLU A 77 5.55 6.19 9.94
CA GLU A 77 6.52 5.63 8.98
C GLU A 77 6.27 4.14 8.69
N ARG A 78 5.84 3.37 9.70
CA ARG A 78 5.49 1.96 9.51
C ARG A 78 4.27 1.75 8.62
N GLU A 79 3.30 2.65 8.70
CA GLU A 79 2.01 2.52 8.02
C GLU A 79 1.99 3.14 6.61
N VAL A 80 2.94 4.01 6.28
CA VAL A 80 3.09 4.58 4.94
C VAL A 80 3.57 3.50 3.96
N ILE A 81 2.89 3.40 2.81
CA ILE A 81 3.22 2.43 1.76
C ILE A 81 4.06 3.14 0.69
N ALA A 82 5.34 2.80 0.59
CA ALA A 82 6.28 3.32 -0.39
C ALA A 82 6.92 2.18 -1.19
#